data_AF-G9YKC2-F1
#
_entry.id   AF-G9YKC2-F1
#
_cell.length_a   1.000
_cell.length_b   1.000
_cell.length_c   1.000
_cell.angle_alpha   90.00
_cell.angle_beta   90.00
_cell.angle_gamma   90.00
#
_symmetry.space_group_name_H-M   'P 1'
#
loop_
_entity.id
_entity.type
_entity.pdbx_description
1 polymer ?
#
loop_
_entity_poly.entity_id
_entity_poly.type
_entity_poly.pdbx_seq_one_letter_code
_entity_poly.pdbx_strand_id
1 'polypeptide(L)'
;MWQSAYAEKGAAVEYRAAGAEDTLTIPAADTELNDDGTMTYIYSAAITGLTPGGSYEYRVGYTDRRSEWFPLKTAAGSTFKALIFPDSQSADYGVWKNTAMPAWERNKDAQFFINIGDLVDNGQSGYQWNAPGSKAARI
;
A
#
# COMPACT_ATOMS: atom_id res chain seq x y z
N MET A 1 2.68 -3.49 -2.73
CA MET A 1 1.65 -4.31 -3.40
C MET A 1 0.60 -3.38 -4.00
N TRP A 2 -0.10 -3.80 -5.04
CA TRP A 2 -1.26 -3.09 -5.58
C TRP A 2 -2.25 -4.08 -6.19
N GLN A 3 -3.44 -3.61 -6.55
CA GLN A 3 -4.49 -4.43 -7.13
C GLN A 3 -5.06 -3.79 -8.40
N SER A 4 -5.57 -4.62 -9.30
CA SER A 4 -6.24 -4.20 -10.54
C SER A 4 -7.44 -5.10 -10.85
N ALA A 5 -8.42 -4.55 -11.56
CA ALA A 5 -9.56 -5.31 -12.09
C ALA A 5 -9.19 -6.05 -13.39
N TYR A 6 -8.03 -5.73 -13.98
CA TYR A 6 -7.56 -6.30 -15.24
C TYR A 6 -6.15 -6.88 -15.08
N ALA A 7 -5.82 -7.85 -15.92
CA ALA A 7 -4.46 -8.37 -16.00
C ALA A 7 -3.51 -7.30 -16.54
N GLU A 8 -2.44 -7.03 -15.82
CA GLU A 8 -1.41 -6.03 -16.09
C GLU A 8 -0.14 -6.77 -16.49
N LYS A 9 -0.10 -7.25 -17.74
CA LYS A 9 1.03 -8.05 -18.24
C LYS A 9 2.33 -7.25 -18.16
N GLY A 10 3.34 -7.84 -17.53
CA GLY A 10 4.62 -7.18 -17.30
C GLY A 10 4.54 -6.09 -16.21
N ALA A 11 3.64 -6.23 -15.25
CA ALA A 11 3.59 -5.43 -14.04
C ALA A 11 4.96 -5.34 -13.37
N ALA A 12 5.35 -4.14 -12.99
CA ALA A 12 6.64 -3.86 -12.38
C ALA A 12 6.57 -2.65 -11.44
N VAL A 13 7.53 -2.59 -10.53
CA VAL A 13 7.87 -1.39 -9.75
C VAL A 13 9.10 -0.77 -10.38
N GLU A 14 9.03 0.53 -10.63
CA GLU A 14 10.20 1.35 -10.91
C GLU A 14 10.53 2.17 -9.67
N TYR A 15 11.80 2.26 -9.31
CA TYR A 15 12.24 3.06 -8.16
C TYR A 15 13.58 3.74 -8.42
N ARG A 16 13.84 4.81 -7.66
CA ARG A 16 15.05 5.63 -7.76
C ARG A 16 15.34 6.32 -6.45
N ALA A 17 16.59 6.76 -6.26
CA ALA A 17 16.88 7.74 -5.22
C ALA A 17 16.08 9.02 -5.50
N ALA A 18 15.58 9.69 -4.46
CA ALA A 18 14.73 10.86 -4.63
C ALA A 18 15.43 11.94 -5.48
N GLY A 19 14.78 12.36 -6.57
CA GLY A 19 15.33 13.35 -7.52
C GLY A 19 16.36 12.83 -8.52
N ALA A 20 16.72 11.54 -8.50
CA ALA A 20 17.60 10.96 -9.52
C ALA A 20 16.88 10.79 -10.87
N GLU A 21 17.64 10.76 -11.96
CA GLU A 21 17.09 10.46 -13.29
C GLU A 21 17.04 8.95 -13.55
N ASP A 22 18.10 8.24 -13.16
CA ASP A 22 18.20 6.80 -13.34
C ASP A 22 17.17 6.05 -12.51
N THR A 23 16.53 5.08 -13.15
CA THR A 23 15.50 4.22 -12.55
C THR A 23 15.93 2.76 -12.59
N LEU A 24 15.58 2.07 -11.52
CA LEU A 24 15.72 0.62 -11.39
C LEU A 24 14.34 -0.01 -11.50
N THR A 25 14.24 -1.16 -12.16
CA THR A 25 12.97 -1.85 -12.42
C THR A 25 12.99 -3.23 -11.78
N ILE A 26 11.93 -3.55 -11.04
CA ILE A 26 11.72 -4.85 -10.40
C ILE A 26 10.40 -5.43 -10.94
N PRO A 27 10.41 -6.61 -11.58
CA PRO A 27 9.18 -7.26 -12.02
C PRO A 27 8.33 -7.62 -10.79
N ALA A 28 7.01 -7.47 -10.93
CA ALA A 28 6.08 -7.89 -9.91
C ALA A 28 5.68 -9.37 -10.10
N ALA A 29 5.53 -10.08 -9.00
CA ALA A 29 4.76 -11.31 -8.95
C ALA A 29 3.28 -10.96 -8.89
N ASP A 30 2.45 -11.73 -9.57
CA ASP A 30 1.01 -11.58 -9.57
C ASP A 30 0.30 -12.78 -8.92
N THR A 31 -0.91 -12.53 -8.43
CA THR A 31 -1.82 -13.54 -7.92
C THR A 31 -3.23 -13.18 -8.35
N GLU A 32 -3.90 -14.12 -8.98
CA GLU A 32 -5.30 -13.99 -9.36
C GLU A 32 -6.20 -14.45 -8.22
N LEU A 33 -7.21 -13.64 -7.89
CA LEU A 33 -8.20 -13.94 -6.87
C LEU A 33 -9.59 -13.88 -7.50
N ASN A 34 -10.28 -15.01 -7.47
CA ASN A 34 -11.67 -15.12 -7.91
C ASN A 34 -12.58 -15.20 -6.69
N ASP A 35 -13.38 -14.15 -6.49
CA ASP A 35 -14.37 -14.08 -5.42
C ASP A 35 -15.76 -13.98 -6.05
N ASP A 36 -16.53 -15.07 -5.99
CA ASP A 36 -17.87 -15.20 -6.56
C ASP A 36 -18.00 -14.69 -8.02
N GLY A 37 -17.03 -15.06 -8.87
CA GLY A 37 -16.98 -14.66 -10.27
C GLY A 37 -16.35 -13.28 -10.52
N THR A 38 -15.99 -12.55 -9.46
CA THR A 38 -15.25 -11.29 -9.56
C THR A 38 -13.74 -11.57 -9.53
N MET A 39 -13.08 -11.34 -10.65
CA MET A 39 -11.62 -11.47 -10.75
C MET A 39 -10.93 -10.19 -10.23
N THR A 40 -9.97 -10.36 -9.34
CA THR A 40 -9.03 -9.32 -8.88
C THR A 40 -7.61 -9.83 -9.07
N TYR A 41 -6.73 -8.95 -9.56
CA TYR A 41 -5.30 -9.26 -9.73
C TYR A 41 -4.52 -8.51 -8.67
N ILE A 42 -3.72 -9.23 -7.87
CA ILE A 42 -2.86 -8.67 -6.83
C ILE A 42 -1.42 -8.76 -7.29
N TYR A 43 -0.71 -7.63 -7.26
CA TYR A 43 0.70 -7.54 -7.65
C TYR A 43 1.57 -7.20 -6.46
N SER A 44 2.73 -7.84 -6.38
CA SER A 44 3.72 -7.63 -5.33
C SER A 44 5.13 -7.59 -5.92
N ALA A 45 5.96 -6.68 -5.42
CA ALA A 45 7.37 -6.61 -5.74
C ALA A 45 8.13 -6.23 -4.47
N ALA A 46 9.29 -6.85 -4.26
CA ALA A 46 10.15 -6.57 -3.12
C ALA A 46 11.33 -5.70 -3.57
N ILE A 47 11.38 -4.45 -3.09
CA ILE A 47 12.54 -3.59 -3.28
C ILE A 47 13.56 -3.90 -2.17
N THR A 48 14.73 -4.41 -2.55
CA THR A 48 15.78 -4.83 -1.60
C THR A 48 17.06 -4.04 -1.78
N GLY A 49 17.98 -4.13 -0.81
CA GLY A 49 19.30 -3.48 -0.90
C GLY A 49 19.25 -1.96 -0.78
N LEU A 50 18.20 -1.43 -0.13
CA LEU A 50 18.08 0.01 0.12
C LEU A 50 19.00 0.43 1.28
N THR A 51 19.56 1.63 1.16
CA THR A 51 20.39 2.23 2.22
C THR A 51 19.51 2.67 3.38
N PRO A 52 19.82 2.29 4.65
CA PRO A 52 19.10 2.79 5.82
C PRO A 52 19.05 4.32 5.87
N GLY A 53 17.88 4.87 6.17
CA GLY A 53 17.63 6.32 6.18
C GLY A 53 17.65 6.97 4.79
N GLY A 54 17.77 6.20 3.71
CA GLY A 54 17.71 6.68 2.33
C GLY A 54 16.31 7.18 1.94
N SER A 55 16.30 8.24 1.13
CA SER A 55 15.09 8.80 0.50
C SER A 55 15.00 8.35 -0.95
N TYR A 56 13.90 7.70 -1.30
CA TYR A 56 13.63 7.14 -2.61
C TYR A 56 12.27 7.59 -3.11
N GLU A 57 12.01 7.33 -4.38
CA GLU A 57 10.70 7.42 -5.01
C GLU A 57 10.42 6.09 -5.72
N TYR A 58 9.17 5.66 -5.75
CA TYR A 58 8.74 4.49 -6.50
C TYR A 58 7.44 4.77 -7.27
N ARG A 59 7.22 4.02 -8.34
CA ARG A 59 5.95 4.00 -9.06
C ARG A 59 5.64 2.59 -9.52
N VAL A 60 4.36 2.31 -9.73
CA VAL A 60 3.90 1.03 -10.28
C VAL A 60 3.49 1.22 -11.73
N GLY A 61 3.57 0.16 -12.52
CA GLY A 61 3.06 0.20 -13.88
C GLY A 61 3.23 -1.11 -14.62
N TYR A 62 2.74 -1.10 -15.85
CA TYR A 62 2.82 -2.20 -16.80
C TYR A 62 2.90 -1.61 -18.20
N THR A 63 3.51 -2.34 -19.14
CA THR A 63 3.70 -1.89 -20.53
C THR A 63 4.19 -0.43 -20.60
N ASP A 64 3.39 0.45 -21.17
CA ASP A 64 3.56 1.89 -21.39
C ASP A 64 2.86 2.77 -20.33
N ARG A 65 2.15 2.18 -19.36
CA ARG A 65 1.39 2.89 -18.32
C ARG A 65 2.16 2.98 -17.01
N ARG A 66 2.10 4.13 -16.36
CA ARG A 66 2.76 4.39 -15.07
C ARG A 66 1.86 5.19 -14.15
N SER A 67 1.91 4.88 -12.86
CA SER A 67 1.39 5.78 -11.83
C SER A 67 2.25 7.04 -11.72
N GLU A 68 1.79 8.00 -10.92
CA GLU A 68 2.67 9.02 -10.36
C GLU A 68 3.77 8.41 -9.49
N TRP A 69 4.79 9.21 -9.17
CA TRP A 69 5.84 8.84 -8.24
C TRP A 69 5.37 9.04 -6.80
N PHE A 70 5.60 8.03 -5.96
CA PHE A 70 5.32 8.06 -4.53
C PHE A 70 6.63 8.10 -3.74
N PRO A 71 6.69 8.88 -2.63
CA PRO A 71 7.87 8.90 -1.78
C PRO A 71 8.04 7.59 -1.01
N LEU A 72 9.29 7.17 -0.81
CA LEU A 72 9.68 6.03 0.02
C LEU A 72 10.85 6.43 0.92
N LYS A 73 10.62 6.48 2.22
CA LYS A 73 11.67 6.71 3.23
C LYS A 73 11.97 5.40 3.93
N THR A 74 13.24 4.99 3.92
CA THR A 74 13.67 3.79 4.66
C THR A 74 13.96 4.12 6.12
N ALA A 75 13.81 3.12 6.99
CA ALA A 75 14.16 3.25 8.40
C ALA A 75 15.65 3.57 8.56
N ALA A 76 15.97 4.56 9.41
CA ALA A 76 17.35 5.00 9.67
C ALA A 76 18.00 4.29 10.88
N GLY A 77 17.21 3.66 11.75
CA GLY A 77 17.67 3.04 12.98
C GLY A 77 16.52 2.36 13.73
N SER A 78 16.69 2.15 15.04
CA SER A 78 15.73 1.43 15.90
C SER A 78 14.73 2.33 16.64
N THR A 79 14.87 3.66 16.56
CA THR A 79 13.93 4.61 17.17
C THR A 79 12.90 5.03 16.14
N PHE A 80 11.63 4.78 16.45
CA PHE A 80 10.51 5.14 15.58
C PHE A 80 9.28 5.55 16.37
N LYS A 81 8.40 6.29 15.68
CA LYS A 81 7.03 6.54 16.12
C LYS A 81 6.10 5.79 15.18
N ALA A 82 5.16 5.05 15.73
CA ALA A 82 4.13 4.33 14.98
C ALA A 82 2.74 4.71 15.48
N LEU A 83 1.77 4.73 14.58
CA LEU A 83 0.35 4.72 14.93
C LEU A 83 -0.12 3.28 14.97
N ILE A 84 -0.78 2.86 16.04
CA ILE A 84 -1.29 1.49 16.18
C ILE A 84 -2.81 1.56 16.33
N PHE A 85 -3.49 0.81 15.47
CA PHE A 85 -4.94 0.74 15.47
C PHE A 85 -5.39 -0.71 15.48
N PRO A 86 -6.33 -1.06 16.36
CA PRO A 86 -7.09 -2.30 16.27
C PRO A 86 -8.43 -2.05 15.54
N ASP A 87 -9.07 -3.14 15.09
CA ASP A 87 -10.49 -3.20 14.78
C ASP A 87 -10.97 -2.11 13.80
N SER A 88 -10.32 -1.99 12.64
CA SER A 88 -10.74 -1.02 11.61
C SER A 88 -12.02 -1.42 10.88
N GLN A 89 -12.49 -2.65 11.08
CA GLN A 89 -13.76 -3.12 10.54
C GLN A 89 -14.90 -2.20 10.94
N SER A 90 -15.78 -1.94 9.98
CA SER A 90 -16.88 -1.01 10.18
C SER A 90 -18.00 -1.25 9.19
N ALA A 91 -19.22 -1.10 9.66
CA ALA A 91 -20.41 -0.99 8.82
C ALA A 91 -20.35 0.26 7.91
N ASP A 92 -19.67 1.32 8.36
CA ASP A 92 -19.37 2.52 7.58
C ASP A 92 -17.89 2.91 7.75
N TYR A 93 -17.07 2.62 6.74
CA TYR A 93 -15.65 2.97 6.73
C TYR A 93 -15.37 4.49 6.78
N GLY A 94 -16.39 5.36 6.66
CA GLY A 94 -16.30 6.76 7.01
C GLY A 94 -15.96 6.99 8.49
N VAL A 95 -16.48 6.16 9.39
CA VAL A 95 -16.14 6.19 10.82
C VAL A 95 -14.65 5.88 11.02
N TRP A 96 -14.18 4.78 10.42
CA TRP A 96 -12.75 4.43 10.46
C TRP A 96 -11.86 5.54 9.92
N LYS A 97 -12.21 6.11 8.75
CA LYS A 97 -11.50 7.26 8.17
C LYS A 97 -11.44 8.45 9.15
N ASN A 98 -12.55 8.76 9.81
CA ASN A 98 -12.65 9.86 10.78
C ASN A 98 -11.89 9.59 12.09
N THR A 99 -11.49 8.34 12.34
CA THR A 99 -10.58 7.98 13.44
C THR A 99 -9.12 8.06 13.00
N ALA A 100 -8.77 7.41 11.88
CA ALA A 100 -7.40 7.27 11.41
C ALA A 100 -6.81 8.61 10.93
N MET A 101 -7.58 9.39 10.15
CA MET A 101 -7.05 10.63 9.55
C MET A 101 -6.71 11.69 10.61
N PRO A 102 -7.54 12.01 11.61
CA PRO A 102 -7.13 12.95 12.67
C PRO A 102 -5.95 12.47 13.50
N ALA A 103 -5.80 11.15 13.72
CA ALA A 103 -4.63 10.60 14.40
C ALA A 103 -3.35 10.82 13.58
N TRP A 104 -3.41 10.60 12.26
CA TRP A 104 -2.35 10.94 11.31
C TRP A 104 -2.03 12.44 11.32
N GLU A 105 -3.05 13.30 11.22
CA GLU A 105 -2.86 14.76 11.22
C GLU A 105 -2.13 15.28 12.46
N ARG A 106 -2.41 14.69 13.63
CA ARG A 106 -1.75 15.05 14.90
C ARG A 106 -0.36 14.42 15.07
N ASN A 107 -0.01 13.43 14.26
CA ASN A 107 1.24 12.66 14.36
C ASN A 107 1.92 12.52 13.00
N LYS A 108 2.12 13.64 12.30
CA LYS A 108 2.79 13.67 10.98
C LYS A 108 4.23 13.16 11.01
N ASP A 109 4.83 13.04 12.20
CA ASP A 109 6.16 12.46 12.42
C ASP A 109 6.12 10.95 12.69
N ALA A 110 4.93 10.31 12.68
CA ALA A 110 4.83 8.86 12.65
C ALA A 110 5.42 8.33 11.34
N GLN A 111 6.26 7.31 11.44
CA GLN A 111 6.99 6.75 10.29
C GLN A 111 6.20 5.65 9.57
N PHE A 112 5.28 5.01 10.27
CA PHE A 112 4.38 3.98 9.74
C PHE A 112 3.19 3.81 10.68
N PHE A 113 2.20 3.02 10.25
CA PHE A 113 1.13 2.56 11.11
C PHE A 113 1.04 1.03 11.10
N ILE A 114 0.39 0.48 12.12
CA ILE A 114 0.09 -0.94 12.24
C ILE A 114 -1.41 -1.06 12.48
N ASN A 115 -2.06 -1.89 11.68
CA ASN A 115 -3.41 -2.35 11.97
C ASN A 115 -3.35 -3.80 12.49
N ILE A 116 -3.72 -4.02 13.76
CA ILE A 116 -3.37 -5.25 14.49
C ILE A 116 -4.41 -6.37 14.44
N GLY A 117 -5.44 -6.24 13.61
CA GLY A 117 -6.46 -7.27 13.44
C GLY A 117 -7.79 -6.67 12.97
N ASP A 118 -8.77 -7.54 12.68
CA ASP A 118 -10.16 -7.12 12.47
C ASP A 118 -10.27 -5.99 11.42
N LEU A 119 -9.67 -6.26 10.25
CA LEU A 119 -9.55 -5.28 9.17
C LEU A 119 -10.91 -4.96 8.51
N VAL A 120 -11.76 -5.98 8.37
CA VAL A 120 -13.11 -5.92 7.80
C VAL A 120 -14.05 -6.84 8.56
N ASP A 121 -15.34 -6.50 8.60
CA ASP A 121 -16.34 -7.26 9.36
C ASP A 121 -16.62 -8.62 8.71
N ASN A 122 -16.63 -8.66 7.37
CA ASN A 122 -16.81 -9.90 6.62
C ASN A 122 -15.62 -10.13 5.68
N GLY A 123 -14.71 -11.01 6.10
CA GLY A 123 -13.54 -11.40 5.33
C GLY A 123 -13.85 -12.07 3.98
N GLN A 124 -15.07 -12.56 3.77
CA GLN A 124 -15.52 -13.14 2.50
C GLN A 124 -16.21 -12.11 1.58
N SER A 125 -16.37 -10.86 2.02
CA SER A 125 -17.03 -9.84 1.22
C SER A 125 -16.00 -9.04 0.42
N GLY A 126 -15.81 -9.38 -0.87
CA GLY A 126 -14.98 -8.59 -1.78
C GLY A 126 -15.37 -7.10 -1.83
N TYR A 127 -16.64 -6.76 -1.63
CA TYR A 127 -17.09 -5.37 -1.47
C TYR A 127 -16.40 -4.66 -0.31
N GLN A 128 -16.39 -5.27 0.88
CA GLN A 128 -15.70 -4.68 2.04
C GLN A 128 -14.20 -4.60 1.79
N TRP A 129 -13.62 -5.52 1.01
CA TRP A 129 -12.23 -5.41 0.57
C TRP A 129 -11.95 -4.31 -0.45
N ASN A 130 -12.95 -3.77 -1.12
CA ASN A 130 -12.77 -2.73 -2.12
C ASN A 130 -13.30 -1.36 -1.71
N ALA A 131 -13.93 -1.25 -0.53
CA ALA A 131 -14.47 0.00 -0.01
C ALA A 131 -13.37 1.08 0.12
N PRO A 132 -13.63 2.36 -0.28
CA PRO A 132 -12.61 3.41 -0.27
C PRO A 132 -11.90 3.62 1.07
N GLY A 133 -12.61 3.47 2.20
CA GLY A 133 -12.03 3.62 3.53
C GLY A 133 -11.36 2.35 4.08
N SER A 134 -11.70 1.15 3.57
CA SER A 134 -11.05 -0.10 3.99
C SER A 134 -9.65 -0.26 3.40
N LYS A 135 -9.39 0.37 2.24
CA LYS A 135 -8.05 0.40 1.63
C LYS A 135 -7.02 1.12 2.50
N ALA A 136 -7.43 2.16 3.24
CA ALA A 136 -6.57 2.87 4.18
C ALA A 136 -6.22 2.04 5.43
N ALA A 137 -6.97 0.96 5.71
CA ALA A 137 -6.73 0.08 6.84
C ALA A 137 -5.65 -1.00 6.58
N ARG A 138 -5.09 -1.06 5.36
CA ARG A 138 -4.30 -2.21 4.86
C ARG A 138 -2.90 -1.89 4.35
N ILE A 139 -2.47 -0.64 4.46
CA ILE A 139 -1.16 -0.20 3.99
C ILE A 139 -0.16 -0.22 5.15
#